data_AF-A0A6B3NZY3-F1
#
_entry.id   AF-A0A6B3NZY3-F1
#
_cell.length_a   1.000
_cell.length_b   1.000
_cell.length_c   1.000
_cell.angle_alpha   90.00
_cell.angle_beta   90.00
_cell.angle_gamma   90.00
#
_symmetry.space_group_name_H-M   'P 1'
#
loop_
_entity.id
_entity.type
_entity.pdbx_description
1 polymer ?
#
loop_
_entity_poly.entity_id
_entity_poly.type
_entity_poly.pdbx_seq_one_letter_code
_entity_poly.pdbx_strand_id
1 'polypeptide(L)'
;MAWTSALAGPLREHGVQQITMSGCDPLDRLARFNKGVNTPYNIDSAKACIGFNSNTLEYAKANQDIETVVIAGRLQGPLSKANSLLTQTAEDEYETREASPEIVANALASLAKELHNAGKKVVFIAPPPANGSDIGACLERRARGKFSLGPQPDCTITTNANQRYRGRTLNMMTEAAKLADVELLSLFGFLCSDGVCKTEMEGTILYRDYSHLTYSGAALIGERSSLAKDVLEKAR
;
A
#
# COMPACT_ATOMS: atom_id res chain seq x y z
N MET A 1 2.38 9.27 -2.64
CA MET A 1 1.69 8.27 -1.78
C MET A 1 1.70 8.82 -0.36
N ALA A 2 0.62 8.66 0.42
CA ALA A 2 0.53 9.32 1.72
C ALA A 2 1.56 8.85 2.76
N TRP A 3 2.07 7.61 2.66
CA TRP A 3 3.12 7.12 3.56
C TRP A 3 4.41 7.94 3.51
N THR A 4 4.74 8.54 2.38
CA THR A 4 5.87 9.48 2.30
C THR A 4 5.68 10.67 3.23
N SER A 5 4.46 11.19 3.38
CA SER A 5 4.18 12.25 4.36
C SER A 5 4.33 11.78 5.80
N ALA A 6 4.00 10.52 6.10
CA ALA A 6 4.22 9.92 7.42
C ALA A 6 5.70 9.73 7.77
N LEU A 7 6.57 9.62 6.77
CA LEU A 7 8.00 9.36 6.98
C LEU A 7 8.84 10.62 6.86
N ALA A 8 8.48 11.57 5.99
CA ALA A 8 9.33 12.72 5.64
C ALA A 8 9.69 13.61 6.83
N GLY A 9 8.75 13.89 7.74
CA GLY A 9 9.02 14.68 8.94
C GLY A 9 9.93 13.94 9.93
N PRO A 10 9.52 12.76 10.42
CA PRO A 10 10.31 11.98 11.36
C PRO A 10 11.69 11.54 10.84
N LEU A 11 11.85 11.31 9.54
CA LEU A 11 13.10 10.88 8.90
C LEU A 11 13.85 12.02 8.20
N ARG A 12 13.58 13.28 8.53
CA ARG A 12 14.16 14.44 7.83
C ARG A 12 15.70 14.42 7.78
N GLU A 13 16.37 13.89 8.81
CA GLU A 13 17.83 13.83 8.91
C GLU A 13 18.43 12.70 8.03
N HIS A 14 17.61 11.72 7.61
CA HIS A 14 18.02 10.64 6.70
C HIS A 14 17.68 10.96 5.23
N GLY A 15 16.71 11.84 5.00
CA GLY A 15 16.15 12.09 3.67
C GLY A 15 15.13 11.03 3.25
N VAL A 16 14.12 11.44 2.47
CA VAL A 16 13.08 10.54 1.96
C VAL A 16 12.82 10.87 0.49
N GLN A 17 12.86 9.85 -0.35
CA GLN A 17 12.49 9.94 -1.77
C GLN A 17 11.28 9.06 -2.05
N GLN A 18 10.45 9.45 -3.03
CA GLN A 18 9.25 8.72 -3.40
C GLN A 18 9.23 8.48 -4.91
N ILE A 19 9.10 7.21 -5.30
CA ILE A 19 8.90 6.79 -6.68
C ILE A 19 7.62 5.96 -6.74
N THR A 20 6.57 6.51 -7.37
CA THR A 20 5.25 5.87 -7.42
C THR A 20 4.52 6.24 -8.71
N MET A 21 3.80 5.28 -9.30
CA MET A 21 2.89 5.52 -10.42
C MET A 21 1.46 5.17 -10.02
N SER A 22 0.51 6.06 -10.33
CA SER A 22 -0.90 5.85 -10.01
C SER A 22 -1.43 4.59 -10.69
N GLY A 23 -2.17 3.76 -9.94
CA GLY A 23 -2.74 2.52 -10.46
C GLY A 23 -1.80 1.33 -10.49
N CYS A 24 -0.50 1.52 -10.30
CA CYS A 24 0.48 0.44 -10.25
C CYS A 24 0.70 -0.04 -8.81
N ASP A 25 0.69 -1.37 -8.66
CA ASP A 25 1.05 -2.05 -7.44
C ASP A 25 2.56 -2.41 -7.51
N PRO A 26 3.34 -2.28 -6.43
CA PRO A 26 4.80 -2.53 -6.45
C PRO A 26 5.07 -4.03 -6.44
N LEU A 27 5.02 -4.65 -7.61
CA LEU A 27 5.16 -6.08 -7.83
C LEU A 27 6.22 -6.32 -8.92
N ASP A 28 7.09 -7.29 -8.67
CA ASP A 28 8.13 -7.67 -9.62
C ASP A 28 7.54 -8.43 -10.81
N ARG A 29 7.84 -7.96 -12.03
CA ARG A 29 7.41 -8.53 -13.33
C ARG A 29 5.91 -8.86 -13.43
N LEU A 30 5.08 -8.20 -12.63
CA LEU A 30 3.67 -8.52 -12.48
C LEU A 30 2.86 -7.23 -12.38
N ALA A 31 1.76 -7.15 -13.12
CA ALA A 31 0.78 -6.10 -12.95
C ALA A 31 -0.64 -6.62 -13.15
N ARG A 32 -1.60 -5.96 -12.54
CA ARG A 32 -3.02 -6.23 -12.79
C ARG A 32 -3.50 -5.47 -14.01
N PHE A 33 -4.48 -6.02 -14.70
CA PHE A 33 -5.34 -5.28 -15.62
C PHE A 33 -6.80 -5.66 -15.37
N ASN A 34 -7.72 -4.78 -15.72
CA ASN A 34 -9.14 -4.97 -15.54
C ASN A 34 -9.72 -5.77 -16.72
N LYS A 35 -10.61 -6.72 -16.42
CA LYS A 35 -11.25 -7.61 -17.41
C LYS A 35 -12.35 -6.92 -18.23
N GLY A 36 -12.82 -5.76 -17.78
CA GLY A 36 -13.87 -5.00 -18.44
C GLY A 36 -13.42 -4.28 -19.71
N VAL A 37 -14.38 -3.93 -20.56
CA VAL A 37 -14.16 -3.15 -21.78
C VAL A 37 -14.14 -1.64 -21.43
N ASN A 38 -13.36 -0.84 -22.16
CA ASN A 38 -13.27 0.64 -22.01
C ASN A 38 -12.77 1.13 -20.64
N THR A 39 -11.91 0.35 -20.00
CA THR A 39 -11.22 0.74 -18.77
C THR A 39 -9.82 1.30 -19.08
N PRO A 40 -9.37 2.37 -18.39
CA PRO A 40 -7.99 2.84 -18.51
C PRO A 40 -6.95 1.85 -17.93
N TYR A 41 -7.40 0.85 -17.17
CA TYR A 41 -6.54 -0.18 -16.57
C TYR A 41 -6.47 -1.43 -17.47
N ASN A 42 -6.14 -1.28 -18.75
CA ASN A 42 -6.05 -2.37 -19.74
C ASN A 42 -4.66 -3.04 -19.75
N ILE A 43 -4.43 -3.97 -20.68
CA ILE A 43 -3.13 -4.67 -20.82
C ILE A 43 -1.96 -3.71 -21.04
N ASP A 44 -2.13 -2.65 -21.83
CA ASP A 44 -1.06 -1.67 -22.07
C ASP A 44 -0.68 -0.92 -20.79
N SER A 45 -1.68 -0.57 -19.97
CA SER A 45 -1.43 0.00 -18.63
C SER A 45 -0.68 -0.97 -17.71
N ALA A 46 -0.95 -2.28 -17.80
CA ALA A 46 -0.24 -3.30 -17.04
C ALA A 46 1.22 -3.43 -17.50
N LYS A 47 1.48 -3.42 -18.81
CA LYS A 47 2.85 -3.37 -19.35
C LYS A 47 3.60 -2.12 -18.90
N ALA A 48 2.94 -0.96 -18.89
CA ALA A 48 3.51 0.28 -18.37
C ALA A 48 3.84 0.18 -16.87
N CYS A 49 2.99 -0.44 -16.06
CA CYS A 49 3.29 -0.70 -14.65
C CYS A 49 4.48 -1.63 -14.47
N ILE A 50 4.58 -2.70 -15.26
CA ILE A 50 5.72 -3.62 -15.23
C ILE A 50 7.01 -2.86 -15.56
N GLY A 51 7.04 -2.13 -16.68
CA GLY A 51 8.21 -1.34 -17.07
C GLY A 51 8.59 -0.27 -16.04
N PHE A 52 7.60 0.43 -15.46
CA PHE A 52 7.83 1.39 -14.39
C PHE A 52 8.45 0.74 -13.14
N ASN A 53 7.92 -0.40 -12.70
CA ASN A 53 8.42 -1.12 -11.54
C ASN A 53 9.84 -1.64 -11.78
N SER A 54 10.12 -2.23 -12.95
CA SER A 54 11.46 -2.69 -13.32
C SER A 54 12.48 -1.55 -13.33
N ASN A 55 12.14 -0.41 -13.92
CA ASN A 55 13.02 0.77 -13.92
C ASN A 55 13.25 1.32 -12.49
N THR A 56 12.22 1.30 -11.65
CA THR A 56 12.31 1.74 -10.25
C THR A 56 13.20 0.80 -9.44
N LEU A 57 13.07 -0.51 -9.64
CA LEU A 57 13.90 -1.53 -9.02
C LEU A 57 15.37 -1.35 -9.40
N GLU A 58 15.67 -1.22 -10.69
CA GLU A 58 17.05 -1.03 -11.15
C GLU A 58 17.66 0.29 -10.66
N TYR A 59 16.89 1.38 -10.66
CA TYR A 59 17.32 2.64 -10.04
C TYR A 59 17.66 2.46 -8.55
N ALA A 60 16.79 1.78 -7.79
CA ALA A 60 17.00 1.56 -6.38
C ALA A 60 18.24 0.68 -6.11
N LYS A 61 18.44 -0.38 -6.91
CA LYS A 61 19.61 -1.27 -6.82
C LYS A 61 20.93 -0.53 -7.11
N ALA A 62 20.95 0.29 -8.16
CA ALA A 62 22.16 0.99 -8.59
C ALA A 62 22.55 2.18 -7.70
N ASN A 63 21.58 2.82 -7.05
CA ASN A 63 21.82 4.02 -6.26
C ASN A 63 22.44 3.70 -4.89
N GLN A 64 23.67 4.15 -4.64
CA GLN A 64 24.39 3.91 -3.38
C GLN A 64 23.86 4.72 -2.19
N ASP A 65 23.18 5.85 -2.45
CA ASP A 65 22.63 6.70 -1.39
C ASP A 65 21.30 6.15 -0.82
N ILE A 66 20.73 5.13 -1.47
CA ILE A 66 19.53 4.44 -0.98
C ILE A 66 19.97 3.26 -0.13
N GLU A 67 19.86 3.38 1.19
CA GLU A 67 20.17 2.29 2.12
C GLU A 67 18.95 1.42 2.46
N THR A 68 17.79 2.07 2.61
CA THR A 68 16.54 1.43 3.04
C THR A 68 15.44 1.67 2.01
N VAL A 69 14.72 0.60 1.64
CA VAL A 69 13.59 0.64 0.72
C VAL A 69 12.31 0.24 1.44
N VAL A 70 11.36 1.17 1.46
CA VAL A 70 10.02 0.95 1.99
C VAL A 70 9.08 0.60 0.85
N ILE A 71 8.56 -0.62 0.84
CA ILE A 71 7.53 -1.04 -0.12
C ILE A 71 6.16 -0.95 0.54
N ALA A 72 5.30 -0.12 -0.04
CA ALA A 72 3.97 0.13 0.51
C ALA A 72 2.94 0.27 -0.61
N GLY A 73 1.70 -0.11 -0.33
CA GLY A 73 0.62 -0.04 -1.31
C GLY A 73 -0.70 -0.58 -0.75
N ARG A 74 -1.80 -0.36 -1.47
CA ARG A 74 -3.09 -0.93 -1.09
C ARG A 74 -3.18 -2.41 -1.38
N LEU A 75 -2.52 -2.89 -2.46
CA LEU A 75 -2.39 -4.30 -2.87
C LEU A 75 -3.69 -5.13 -2.90
N GLN A 76 -4.85 -4.46 -2.91
CA GLN A 76 -6.17 -5.04 -3.07
C GLN A 76 -6.51 -5.26 -4.54
N GLY A 77 -6.03 -4.36 -5.41
CA GLY A 77 -6.31 -4.39 -6.84
C GLY A 77 -5.96 -5.74 -7.48
N PRO A 78 -4.75 -6.27 -7.26
CA PRO A 78 -4.33 -7.55 -7.82
C PRO A 78 -5.18 -8.73 -7.37
N LEU A 79 -5.89 -8.64 -6.24
CA LEU A 79 -6.73 -9.72 -5.68
C LEU A 79 -8.21 -9.57 -6.03
N SER A 80 -8.60 -8.48 -6.72
CA SER A 80 -9.97 -8.23 -7.13
C SER A 80 -10.39 -9.18 -8.25
N LYS A 81 -11.61 -9.75 -8.14
CA LYS A 81 -12.20 -10.60 -9.18
C LYS A 81 -12.41 -9.88 -10.52
N ALA A 82 -12.48 -8.54 -10.50
CA ALA A 82 -12.62 -7.73 -11.70
C ALA A 82 -11.32 -7.61 -12.52
N ASN A 83 -10.21 -8.11 -11.99
CA ASN A 83 -8.89 -7.99 -12.61
C ASN A 83 -8.28 -9.36 -12.91
N SER A 84 -7.44 -9.40 -13.93
CA SER A 84 -6.46 -10.46 -14.22
C SER A 84 -5.06 -9.97 -13.93
N LEU A 85 -4.09 -10.88 -13.91
CA LEU A 85 -2.67 -10.56 -13.81
C LEU A 85 -2.00 -10.74 -15.17
N LEU A 86 -1.09 -9.82 -15.49
CA LEU A 86 -0.14 -9.91 -16.58
C LEU A 86 1.24 -10.12 -15.97
N THR A 87 1.92 -11.20 -16.36
CA THR A 87 3.28 -11.54 -15.91
C THR A 87 4.25 -11.39 -17.08
N GLN A 88 5.42 -10.81 -16.84
CA GLN A 88 6.52 -10.80 -17.81
C GLN A 88 7.45 -11.99 -17.55
N THR A 89 7.57 -12.92 -18.50
CA THR A 89 8.44 -14.10 -18.43
C THR A 89 9.90 -13.73 -18.60
N ALA A 90 10.82 -14.63 -18.27
CA ALA A 90 12.27 -14.42 -18.36
C ALA A 90 12.73 -14.02 -19.78
N GLU A 91 12.01 -14.45 -20.81
CA GLU A 91 12.23 -14.19 -22.22
C GLU A 91 11.59 -12.87 -22.72
N ASP A 92 11.13 -12.02 -21.79
CA ASP A 92 10.42 -10.76 -22.06
C ASP A 92 9.08 -10.91 -22.80
N GLU A 93 8.49 -12.10 -22.73
CA GLU A 93 7.12 -12.35 -23.18
C GLU A 93 6.11 -12.05 -22.07
N TYR A 94 4.83 -11.91 -22.44
CA TYR A 94 3.77 -11.59 -21.50
C TYR A 94 2.70 -12.69 -21.45
N GLU A 95 2.39 -13.13 -20.25
CA GLU A 95 1.37 -14.15 -19.99
C GLU A 95 0.24 -13.58 -19.13
N THR A 96 -1.00 -13.96 -19.45
CA THR A 96 -2.16 -13.65 -18.62
C THR A 96 -2.45 -14.78 -17.65
N ARG A 97 -2.69 -14.45 -16.38
CA ARG A 97 -3.03 -15.40 -15.33
C ARG A 97 -4.23 -14.92 -14.52
N GLU A 98 -5.00 -15.86 -14.00
CA GLU A 98 -6.01 -15.55 -12.99
C GLU A 98 -5.36 -15.13 -11.68
N ALA A 99 -5.99 -14.18 -10.99
CA ALA A 99 -5.44 -13.62 -9.76
C ALA A 99 -5.51 -14.59 -8.59
N SER A 100 -4.35 -14.96 -8.03
CA SER A 100 -4.25 -15.69 -6.76
C SER A 100 -3.41 -14.93 -5.73
N PRO A 101 -3.68 -15.06 -4.42
CA PRO A 101 -2.85 -14.47 -3.39
C PRO A 101 -1.39 -14.92 -3.45
N GLU A 102 -1.16 -16.19 -3.82
CA GLU A 102 0.17 -16.78 -3.93
C GLU A 102 1.02 -16.12 -5.03
N ILE A 103 0.45 -15.92 -6.22
CA ILE A 103 1.16 -15.24 -7.32
C ILE A 103 1.56 -13.82 -6.91
N VAL A 104 0.66 -13.09 -6.26
CA VAL A 104 0.92 -11.71 -5.82
C VAL A 104 1.94 -11.68 -4.68
N ALA A 105 1.85 -12.63 -3.73
CA ALA A 105 2.82 -12.73 -2.64
C ALA A 105 4.23 -13.05 -3.16
N ASN A 106 4.35 -13.97 -4.11
CA ASN A 106 5.63 -14.31 -4.74
C ASN A 106 6.23 -13.13 -5.50
N ALA A 107 5.42 -12.37 -6.26
CA ALA A 107 5.92 -11.19 -6.97
C ALA A 107 6.34 -10.05 -6.02
N LEU A 108 5.63 -9.87 -4.91
CA LEU A 108 6.03 -8.89 -3.88
C LEU A 108 7.30 -9.35 -3.15
N ALA A 109 7.42 -10.64 -2.84
CA ALA A 109 8.60 -11.21 -2.21
C ALA A 109 9.82 -11.17 -3.12
N SER A 110 9.65 -11.44 -4.42
CA SER A 110 10.70 -11.35 -5.44
C SER A 110 11.28 -9.93 -5.49
N LEU A 111 10.41 -8.91 -5.49
CA LEU A 111 10.83 -7.51 -5.45
C LEU A 111 11.74 -7.20 -4.24
N ALA A 112 11.37 -7.69 -3.06
CA ALA A 112 12.17 -7.50 -1.85
C ALA A 112 13.51 -8.26 -1.91
N LYS A 113 13.51 -9.49 -2.43
CA LYS A 113 14.73 -10.30 -2.60
C LYS A 113 15.72 -9.66 -3.56
N GLU A 114 15.26 -9.11 -4.68
CA GLU A 114 16.11 -8.40 -5.63
C GLU A 114 16.81 -7.20 -4.99
N LEU A 115 16.09 -6.46 -4.15
CA LEU A 115 16.66 -5.33 -3.38
C LEU A 115 17.66 -5.81 -2.32
N HIS A 116 17.32 -6.86 -1.57
CA HIS A 116 18.20 -7.43 -0.56
C HIS A 116 19.50 -7.98 -1.17
N ASN A 117 19.41 -8.67 -2.31
CA ASN A 117 20.57 -9.16 -3.07
C ASN A 117 21.47 -8.00 -3.57
N ALA A 118 20.91 -6.80 -3.71
CA ALA A 118 21.66 -5.58 -4.04
C ALA A 118 22.14 -4.80 -2.78
N GLY A 119 22.05 -5.41 -1.59
CA GLY A 119 22.54 -4.83 -0.33
C GLY A 119 21.60 -3.79 0.28
N LYS A 120 20.33 -3.74 -0.12
CA LYS A 120 19.34 -2.81 0.45
C LYS A 120 18.62 -3.44 1.63
N LYS A 121 18.36 -2.65 2.66
CA LYS A 121 17.42 -3.04 3.73
C LYS A 121 16.00 -2.83 3.24
N VAL A 122 15.12 -3.80 3.42
CA VAL A 122 13.75 -3.75 2.91
C VAL A 122 12.75 -3.91 4.04
N VAL A 123 11.65 -3.17 3.94
CA VAL A 123 10.51 -3.31 4.85
C VAL A 123 9.20 -3.06 4.11
N PHE A 124 8.16 -3.81 4.49
CA PHE A 124 6.80 -3.60 4.00
C PHE A 124 6.00 -2.75 4.98
N ILE A 125 5.13 -1.88 4.46
CA ILE A 125 4.12 -1.18 5.26
C ILE A 125 2.73 -1.60 4.81
N ALA A 126 1.96 -2.17 5.74
CA ALA A 126 0.57 -2.53 5.53
C ALA A 126 -0.29 -1.29 5.21
N PRO A 127 -1.33 -1.42 4.37
CA PRO A 127 -2.25 -0.32 4.12
C PRO A 127 -2.98 0.10 5.41
N PRO A 128 -3.44 1.38 5.49
CA PRO A 128 -4.23 1.82 6.62
C PRO A 128 -5.56 1.03 6.70
N PRO A 129 -6.20 0.98 7.88
CA PRO A 129 -7.51 0.37 8.03
C PRO A 129 -8.52 0.95 7.04
N ALA A 130 -9.38 0.10 6.47
CA ALA A 130 -10.43 0.51 5.56
C ALA A 130 -11.55 -0.52 5.54
N ASN A 131 -12.77 -0.12 5.22
CA ASN A 131 -13.94 -1.00 5.14
C ASN A 131 -14.71 -0.91 3.81
N GLY A 132 -14.20 -0.12 2.86
CA GLY A 132 -14.81 0.10 1.55
C GLY A 132 -15.78 1.28 1.48
N SER A 133 -16.16 1.88 2.61
CA SER A 133 -16.94 3.12 2.66
C SER A 133 -16.04 4.33 2.40
N ASP A 134 -16.58 5.38 1.75
CA ASP A 134 -15.88 6.65 1.59
C ASP A 134 -15.90 7.47 2.89
N ILE A 135 -14.90 7.21 3.74
CA ILE A 135 -14.73 7.89 5.03
C ILE A 135 -14.47 9.39 4.83
N GLY A 136 -13.68 9.77 3.83
CA GLY A 136 -13.41 11.17 3.54
C GLY A 136 -14.67 11.97 3.22
N ALA A 137 -15.54 11.44 2.35
CA ALA A 137 -16.83 12.04 2.05
C ALA A 137 -17.77 12.08 3.26
N CYS A 138 -17.73 11.07 4.13
CA CYS A 138 -18.53 11.05 5.35
C CYS A 138 -18.10 12.17 6.32
N LEU A 139 -16.79 12.32 6.55
CA LEU A 139 -16.24 13.32 7.46
C LEU A 139 -16.44 14.74 6.92
N GLU A 140 -16.31 14.95 5.60
CA GLU A 140 -16.61 16.23 4.96
C GLU A 140 -18.06 16.66 5.19
N ARG A 141 -19.02 15.75 5.00
CA ARG A 141 -20.44 16.03 5.26
C ARG A 141 -20.69 16.38 6.72
N ARG A 142 -20.12 15.59 7.64
CA ARG A 142 -20.23 15.82 9.09
C ARG A 142 -19.69 17.19 9.48
N ALA A 143 -18.50 17.55 8.98
CA ALA A 143 -17.89 18.85 9.24
C ALA A 143 -18.73 20.04 8.72
N ARG A 144 -19.56 19.81 7.68
CA ARG A 144 -20.49 20.80 7.13
C ARG A 144 -21.90 20.74 7.73
N GLY A 145 -22.11 19.97 8.79
CA GLY A 145 -23.43 19.80 9.41
C GLY A 145 -24.45 19.11 8.49
N LYS A 146 -23.99 18.37 7.48
CA LYS A 146 -24.86 17.62 6.56
C LYS A 146 -25.09 16.21 7.10
N PHE A 147 -26.28 15.67 6.84
CA PHE A 147 -26.60 14.29 7.16
C PHE A 147 -25.81 13.32 6.26
N SER A 148 -25.28 12.25 6.88
CA SER A 148 -24.72 11.10 6.17
C SER A 148 -25.75 9.97 6.16
N LEU A 149 -26.27 9.64 4.98
CA LEU A 149 -27.15 8.49 4.76
C LEU A 149 -26.31 7.35 4.19
N GLY A 150 -26.49 6.12 4.69
CA GLY A 150 -25.78 4.94 4.20
C GLY A 150 -25.28 4.03 5.33
N PRO A 151 -24.49 3.00 4.99
CA PRO A 151 -24.11 1.94 5.93
C PRO A 151 -23.16 2.37 7.06
N GLN A 152 -22.63 3.60 7.04
CA GLN A 152 -21.74 4.15 8.07
C GLN A 152 -22.00 5.64 8.34
N PRO A 153 -23.10 5.98 9.03
CA PRO A 153 -23.45 7.37 9.33
C PRO A 153 -22.52 8.01 10.37
N ASP A 154 -21.81 7.20 11.15
CA ASP A 154 -20.88 7.61 12.21
C ASP A 154 -19.45 7.88 11.70
N CYS A 155 -19.18 7.63 10.42
CA CYS A 155 -17.87 7.77 9.78
C CYS A 155 -16.75 6.97 10.47
N THR A 156 -17.09 5.82 11.05
CA THR A 156 -16.12 4.95 11.74
C THR A 156 -15.70 3.77 10.86
N ILE A 157 -14.54 3.19 11.20
CA ILE A 157 -14.10 1.92 10.65
C ILE A 157 -14.04 0.92 11.80
N THR A 158 -14.92 -0.08 11.83
CA THR A 158 -14.82 -1.14 12.84
C THR A 158 -13.72 -2.14 12.46
N THR A 159 -13.08 -2.74 13.47
CA THR A 159 -12.03 -3.75 13.26
C THR A 159 -12.57 -4.96 12.49
N ASN A 160 -13.83 -5.37 12.73
CA ASN A 160 -14.47 -6.46 11.99
C ASN A 160 -14.69 -6.10 10.51
N ALA A 161 -15.16 -4.89 10.21
CA ALA A 161 -15.34 -4.44 8.84
C ALA A 161 -13.99 -4.32 8.11
N ASN A 162 -12.95 -3.85 8.80
CA ASN A 162 -11.59 -3.87 8.28
C ASN A 162 -11.11 -5.29 7.98
N GLN A 163 -11.31 -6.24 8.88
CA GLN A 163 -10.89 -7.63 8.65
C GLN A 163 -11.58 -8.23 7.42
N ARG A 164 -12.87 -7.97 7.21
CA ARG A 164 -13.59 -8.43 6.01
C ARG A 164 -13.05 -7.80 4.73
N TYR A 165 -12.69 -6.52 4.77
CA TYR A 165 -12.24 -5.77 3.59
C TYR A 165 -10.75 -5.97 3.26
N ARG A 166 -9.88 -5.96 4.29
CA ARG A 166 -8.42 -6.02 4.17
C ARG A 166 -7.82 -7.39 4.45
N GLY A 167 -8.53 -8.30 5.12
CA GLY A 167 -7.95 -9.55 5.63
C GLY A 167 -7.21 -10.37 4.57
N ARG A 168 -7.78 -10.51 3.37
CA ARG A 168 -7.12 -11.23 2.26
C ARG A 168 -5.83 -10.55 1.79
N THR A 169 -5.81 -9.21 1.72
CA THR A 169 -4.61 -8.45 1.36
C THR A 169 -3.54 -8.53 2.46
N LEU A 170 -3.93 -8.40 3.73
CA LEU A 170 -3.00 -8.47 4.86
C LEU A 170 -2.37 -9.86 4.97
N ASN A 171 -3.15 -10.93 4.78
CA ASN A 171 -2.63 -12.29 4.74
C ASN A 171 -1.64 -12.48 3.59
N MET A 172 -1.95 -11.96 2.38
CA MET A 172 -1.04 -12.01 1.24
C MET A 172 0.28 -11.26 1.52
N MET A 173 0.21 -10.04 2.07
CA MET A 173 1.42 -9.27 2.42
C MET A 173 2.23 -9.94 3.53
N THR A 174 1.55 -10.59 4.49
CA THR A 174 2.21 -11.34 5.57
C THR A 174 2.97 -12.54 5.00
N GLU A 175 2.37 -13.24 4.03
CA GLU A 175 3.04 -14.34 3.33
C GLU A 175 4.23 -13.83 2.51
N ALA A 176 4.08 -12.74 1.76
CA ALA A 176 5.18 -12.12 1.02
C ALA A 176 6.35 -11.73 1.94
N ALA A 177 6.04 -11.14 3.09
CA ALA A 177 7.03 -10.74 4.08
C ALA A 177 7.81 -11.95 4.63
N LYS A 178 7.11 -13.05 4.93
CA LYS A 178 7.76 -14.32 5.33
C LYS A 178 8.64 -14.89 4.22
N LEU A 179 8.14 -14.93 2.99
CA LEU A 179 8.86 -15.50 1.85
C LEU A 179 10.14 -14.75 1.51
N ALA A 180 10.16 -13.43 1.73
CA ALA A 180 11.32 -12.56 1.52
C ALA A 180 12.20 -12.39 2.77
N ASP A 181 11.79 -12.96 3.90
CA ASP A 181 12.40 -12.68 5.20
C ASP A 181 12.54 -11.17 5.45
N VAL A 182 11.43 -10.43 5.41
CA VAL A 182 11.34 -9.00 5.77
C VAL A 182 10.21 -8.74 6.76
N GLU A 183 10.22 -7.59 7.41
CA GLU A 183 9.15 -7.20 8.33
C GLU A 183 7.96 -6.57 7.59
N LEU A 184 6.75 -6.87 8.08
CA LEU A 184 5.51 -6.18 7.69
C LEU A 184 5.08 -5.26 8.82
N LEU A 185 5.38 -3.97 8.69
CA LEU A 185 4.96 -2.95 9.64
C LEU A 185 3.48 -2.65 9.48
N SER A 186 2.78 -2.59 10.60
CA SER A 186 1.36 -2.30 10.64
C SER A 186 1.05 -1.27 11.71
N LEU A 187 0.32 -0.22 11.33
CA LEU A 187 -0.21 0.78 12.25
C LEU A 187 -1.58 0.42 12.81
N PHE A 188 -2.05 -0.82 12.60
CA PHE A 188 -3.38 -1.24 13.02
C PHE A 188 -3.61 -1.04 14.52
N GLY A 189 -2.68 -1.43 15.38
CA GLY A 189 -2.81 -1.24 16.83
C GLY A 189 -2.73 0.22 17.29
N PHE A 190 -2.05 1.09 16.52
CA PHE A 190 -1.98 2.52 16.79
C PHE A 190 -3.27 3.26 16.37
N LEU A 191 -3.83 2.84 15.23
CA LEU A 191 -5.02 3.43 14.64
C LEU A 191 -6.31 2.84 15.20
N CYS A 192 -6.30 1.62 15.73
CA CYS A 192 -7.50 0.93 16.18
C CYS A 192 -7.38 0.52 17.65
N SER A 193 -8.38 0.90 18.45
CA SER A 193 -8.55 0.48 19.84
C SER A 193 -10.04 0.22 20.09
N ASP A 194 -10.36 -0.67 21.03
CA ASP A 194 -11.74 -0.92 21.48
C ASP A 194 -12.73 -1.27 20.34
N GLY A 195 -12.25 -1.98 19.32
CA GLY A 195 -13.07 -2.45 18.19
C GLY A 195 -13.32 -1.42 17.09
N VAL A 196 -12.78 -0.20 17.21
CA VAL A 196 -12.94 0.88 16.21
C VAL A 196 -11.59 1.49 15.84
N CYS A 197 -11.49 2.00 14.62
CA CYS A 197 -10.31 2.67 14.12
C CYS A 197 -10.55 4.17 13.97
N LYS A 198 -9.54 4.96 14.34
CA LYS A 198 -9.50 6.40 14.21
C LYS A 198 -9.64 6.79 12.74
N THR A 199 -10.61 7.66 12.46
CA THR A 199 -10.81 8.30 11.15
C THR A 199 -10.46 9.79 11.19
N GLU A 200 -10.32 10.34 12.39
CA GLU A 200 -9.77 11.66 12.70
C GLU A 200 -8.81 11.54 13.90
N MET A 201 -7.84 12.44 14.01
CA MET A 201 -6.91 12.55 15.13
C MET A 201 -6.56 14.02 15.35
N GLU A 202 -6.66 14.53 16.58
CA GLU A 202 -6.34 15.94 16.90
C GLU A 202 -7.04 16.94 15.96
N GLY A 203 -8.32 16.69 15.64
CA GLY A 203 -9.11 17.51 14.70
C GLY A 203 -8.71 17.37 13.23
N THR A 204 -7.73 16.52 12.90
CA THR A 204 -7.27 16.26 11.54
C THR A 204 -7.96 15.05 10.95
N ILE A 205 -8.59 15.23 9.79
CA ILE A 205 -9.17 14.15 8.99
C ILE A 205 -8.06 13.25 8.43
N LEU A 206 -8.10 11.96 8.77
CA LEU A 206 -7.07 11.01 8.37
C LEU A 206 -7.26 10.50 6.95
N TYR A 207 -8.50 10.38 6.46
CA TYR A 207 -8.83 9.74 5.19
C TYR A 207 -9.40 10.74 4.19
N ARG A 208 -8.91 10.68 2.93
CA ARG A 208 -9.42 11.50 1.83
C ARG A 208 -10.57 10.81 1.09
N ASP A 209 -10.53 9.48 1.04
CA ASP A 209 -11.50 8.65 0.33
C ASP A 209 -11.68 7.31 1.05
N TYR A 210 -12.20 6.29 0.36
CA TYR A 210 -12.47 4.96 0.92
C TYR A 210 -11.24 4.16 1.37
N SER A 211 -10.01 4.60 1.03
CA SER A 211 -8.81 3.81 1.33
C SER A 211 -7.49 4.58 1.42
N HIS A 212 -7.45 5.86 1.05
CA HIS A 212 -6.24 6.68 1.09
C HIS A 212 -6.26 7.68 2.23
N LEU A 213 -5.11 7.84 2.87
CA LEU A 213 -4.90 8.89 3.85
C LEU A 213 -4.79 10.27 3.17
N THR A 214 -5.16 11.31 3.90
CA THR A 214 -4.77 12.70 3.58
C THR A 214 -3.27 12.88 3.84
N TYR A 215 -2.65 13.89 3.20
CA TYR A 215 -1.24 14.18 3.46
C TYR A 215 -0.99 14.65 4.90
N SER A 216 -1.86 15.53 5.43
CA SER A 216 -1.79 16.01 6.81
C SER A 216 -2.04 14.89 7.82
N GLY A 217 -3.04 14.04 7.57
CA GLY A 217 -3.34 12.88 8.42
C GLY A 217 -2.19 11.88 8.45
N ALA A 218 -1.57 11.60 7.31
CA ALA A 218 -0.40 10.74 7.25
C ALA A 218 0.81 11.34 7.98
N ALA A 219 1.09 12.64 7.80
CA ALA A 219 2.14 13.33 8.54
C ALA A 219 1.93 13.24 10.06
N LEU A 220 0.71 13.51 10.53
CA LEU A 220 0.35 13.40 11.94
C LEU A 220 0.52 11.96 12.47
N ILE A 221 0.11 10.95 11.71
CA ILE A 221 0.35 9.53 12.05
C ILE A 221 1.84 9.25 12.19
N GLY A 222 2.66 9.78 11.27
CA GLY A 222 4.11 9.68 11.32
C GLY A 222 4.71 10.23 12.61
N GLU A 223 4.30 11.43 12.99
CA GLU A 223 4.78 12.12 14.20
C GLU A 223 4.32 11.46 15.51
N ARG A 224 3.16 10.79 15.51
CA ARG A 224 2.53 10.25 16.72
C ARG A 224 2.72 8.75 16.90
N SER A 225 3.27 8.06 15.92
CA SER A 225 3.48 6.61 15.95
C SER A 225 4.95 6.23 15.97
N SER A 226 5.23 4.93 16.17
CA SER A 226 6.58 4.38 16.07
C SER A 226 7.02 4.11 14.63
N LEU A 227 6.21 4.43 13.60
CA LEU A 227 6.42 3.94 12.23
C LEU A 227 7.83 4.23 11.71
N ALA A 228 8.30 5.47 11.83
CA ALA A 228 9.61 5.87 11.33
C ALA A 228 10.76 5.17 12.06
N LYS A 229 10.64 5.04 13.39
CA LYS A 229 11.59 4.28 14.21
C LYS A 229 11.61 2.81 13.78
N ASP A 230 10.43 2.21 13.62
CA ASP A 230 10.27 0.83 13.19
C ASP A 230 10.89 0.60 11.80
N VAL A 231 10.75 1.54 10.85
CA VAL A 231 11.41 1.46 9.53
C VAL A 231 12.93 1.37 9.70
N LEU A 232 13.54 2.24 10.51
CA LEU A 232 15.00 2.26 10.70
C LEU A 232 15.53 1.02 11.43
N GLU A 233 14.78 0.51 12.41
CA GLU A 233 15.21 -0.61 13.26
C GLU A 233 14.91 -1.98 12.67
N LYS A 234 13.84 -2.11 11.87
CA LYS A 234 13.29 -3.40 11.43
C LYS A 234 13.48 -3.68 9.95
N ALA A 235 13.88 -2.70 9.14
CA ALA A 235 14.27 -2.98 7.77
C ALA A 235 15.52 -3.87 7.76
N ARG A 236 15.46 -4.95 6.98
CA ARG A 236 16.54 -5.93 6.84
C ARG A 236 16.81 -6.28 5.39
#